data_AF-A0A5C7II58-F1
#
_entry.id   AF-A0A5C7II58-F1
#
_cell.length_a   1.000
_cell.length_b   1.000
_cell.length_c   1.000
_cell.angle_alpha   90.00
_cell.angle_beta   90.00
_cell.angle_gamma   90.00
#
_symmetry.space_group_name_H-M   'P 1'
#
loop_
_entity.id
_entity.type
_entity.pdbx_description
1 polymer ?
#
loop_
_entity_poly.entity_id
_entity_poly.type
_entity_poly.pdbx_seq_one_letter_code
_entity_poly.pdbx_strand_id
1 'polypeptide(L)'
;MGSLQLNSYRLASQFNQNANNIHNYKPFKSSSTHLSFSRAKIRASSATVPDDTSNQSQANNNTAQPEEPPQVNFAFVHSVLLPDGTPDIHYRTACGGQKLRDIMLDSNIELYGPYSRVLLNCAGGGTCATCMVEVIQGRELLSPRTDKEKEKLNRKPKNWRLACQTTVGNPDSTGMVVIQQLPEWKGHEWKYEEVQVPAQEFSQ
;
A
#
# COMPACT_ATOMS: atom_id res chain seq x y z
N MET A 1 38.27 -10.29 61.05
CA MET A 1 39.10 -9.08 60.81
C MET A 1 39.49 -9.08 59.35
N GLY A 2 38.85 -8.24 58.54
CA GLY A 2 39.06 -8.17 57.09
C GLY A 2 38.17 -7.08 56.50
N SER A 3 38.53 -5.82 56.73
CA SER A 3 37.86 -4.63 56.18
C SER A 3 38.53 -4.24 54.87
N LEU A 4 37.79 -4.24 53.76
CA LEU A 4 38.24 -3.65 52.49
C LEU A 4 37.74 -2.20 52.44
N GLN A 5 38.69 -1.27 52.56
CA GLN A 5 38.50 0.18 52.38
C GLN A 5 38.42 0.53 50.88
N LEU A 6 37.33 1.19 50.48
CA LEU A 6 37.21 1.84 49.17
C LEU A 6 37.81 3.24 49.25
N ASN A 7 38.89 3.48 48.49
CA ASN A 7 39.47 4.81 48.31
C ASN A 7 38.85 5.51 47.09
N SER A 8 38.12 6.60 47.35
CA SER A 8 37.58 7.51 46.35
C SER A 8 38.56 8.67 46.09
N TYR A 9 39.25 8.67 44.95
CA TYR A 9 39.94 9.85 44.44
C TYR A 9 39.04 10.60 43.47
N ARG A 10 38.70 11.82 43.87
CA ARG A 10 38.10 12.86 43.05
C ARG A 10 39.16 13.46 42.13
N LEU A 11 38.82 13.67 40.86
CA LEU A 11 39.45 14.69 40.03
C LEU A 11 38.36 15.42 39.26
N ALA A 12 38.28 16.72 39.54
CA ALA A 12 37.35 17.66 38.96
C ALA A 12 37.84 18.12 37.58
N SER A 13 36.92 18.35 36.65
CA SER A 13 37.14 19.27 35.53
C SER A 13 36.04 20.32 35.55
N GLN A 14 36.47 21.56 35.73
CA GLN A 14 35.64 22.75 35.83
C GLN A 14 34.93 23.07 34.51
N PHE A 15 33.73 23.63 34.67
CA PHE A 15 32.92 24.29 33.68
C PHE A 15 33.65 25.46 33.01
N ASN A 16 33.36 25.70 31.72
CA ASN A 16 33.11 27.06 31.27
C ASN A 16 32.02 27.13 30.20
N GLN A 17 31.34 28.27 30.22
CA GLN A 17 29.95 28.50 29.86
C GLN A 17 29.73 28.72 28.36
N ASN A 18 28.47 28.63 27.93
CA ASN A 18 27.71 29.77 27.37
C ASN A 18 26.79 29.36 26.21
N ALA A 19 25.47 29.43 26.43
CA ALA A 19 24.48 29.74 25.40
C ALA A 19 23.14 30.05 26.06
N ASN A 20 22.84 31.35 26.18
CA ASN A 20 21.51 31.85 26.49
C ASN A 20 20.58 31.60 25.29
N ASN A 21 19.47 30.89 25.50
CA ASN A 21 18.26 31.12 24.72
C ASN A 21 17.00 30.69 25.50
N ILE A 22 16.34 31.67 26.13
CA ILE A 22 15.00 31.52 26.68
C ILE A 22 14.03 31.74 25.54
N HIS A 23 13.50 30.66 24.97
CA HIS A 23 12.31 30.75 24.12
C HIS A 23 11.07 30.39 24.92
N ASN A 24 10.22 31.40 25.11
CA ASN A 24 8.90 31.33 25.70
C ASN A 24 8.00 30.36 24.92
N TYR A 25 7.58 29.26 25.56
CA TYR A 25 6.47 28.45 25.07
C TYR A 25 5.17 28.92 25.73
N LYS A 26 4.28 29.54 24.94
CA LYS A 26 2.88 29.79 25.33
C LYS A 26 2.08 28.49 25.14
N PRO A 27 1.22 28.08 26.09
CA PRO A 27 0.36 26.92 25.89
C PRO A 27 -0.73 27.24 24.86
N PHE A 28 -0.84 26.39 23.85
CA PHE A 28 -1.87 26.45 22.81
C PHE A 28 -3.22 26.08 23.43
N LYS A 29 -4.19 27.02 23.38
CA LYS A 29 -5.56 26.77 23.80
C LYS A 29 -6.26 25.93 22.72
N SER A 30 -6.64 24.70 23.07
CA SER A 30 -7.52 23.87 22.23
C SER A 30 -8.92 24.50 22.21
N SER A 31 -9.37 24.94 21.05
CA SER A 31 -10.74 25.36 20.82
C SER A 31 -11.54 24.14 20.36
N SER A 32 -12.43 23.66 21.22
CA SER A 32 -13.43 22.66 20.86
C SER A 32 -14.53 23.35 20.07
N THR A 33 -14.55 23.16 18.75
CA THR A 33 -15.70 23.53 17.92
C THR A 33 -16.66 22.35 17.88
N HIS A 34 -17.80 22.54 18.55
CA HIS A 34 -18.92 21.61 18.61
C HIS A 34 -19.60 21.54 17.22
N LEU A 35 -19.29 20.51 16.44
CA LEU A 35 -19.96 20.23 15.17
C LEU A 35 -21.37 19.67 15.44
N SER A 36 -22.40 20.50 15.22
CA SER A 36 -23.79 20.05 15.29
C SER A 36 -24.15 19.28 14.02
N PHE A 37 -24.50 18.00 14.18
CA PHE A 37 -25.02 17.19 13.08
C PHE A 37 -26.48 17.56 12.80
N SER A 38 -26.72 18.27 11.70
CA SER A 38 -28.06 18.50 11.17
C SER A 38 -28.62 17.17 10.62
N ARG A 39 -29.67 16.67 11.27
CA ARG A 39 -30.36 15.42 10.92
C ARG A 39 -31.19 15.65 9.64
N ALA A 40 -30.65 15.32 8.48
CA ALA A 40 -31.40 15.34 7.22
C ALA A 40 -32.40 14.17 7.20
N LYS A 41 -33.67 14.49 6.98
CA LYS A 41 -34.80 13.54 6.97
C LYS A 41 -35.04 13.12 5.52
N ILE A 42 -34.57 11.94 5.13
CA ILE A 42 -34.81 11.40 3.77
C ILE A 42 -36.21 10.78 3.74
N ARG A 43 -37.06 11.28 2.84
CA ARG A 43 -38.41 10.74 2.59
C ARG A 43 -38.35 9.85 1.35
N ALA A 44 -38.54 8.55 1.55
CA ALA A 44 -38.69 7.58 0.47
C ALA A 44 -40.06 7.77 -0.20
N SER A 45 -40.09 7.78 -1.53
CA SER A 45 -41.33 7.61 -2.30
C SER A 45 -41.17 6.41 -3.22
N SER A 46 -42.01 5.42 -2.97
CA SER A 46 -42.22 4.23 -3.77
C SER A 46 -43.09 4.57 -4.97
N ALA A 47 -42.63 4.28 -6.18
CA ALA A 47 -43.45 4.29 -7.38
C ALA A 47 -43.48 2.87 -7.97
N THR A 48 -44.70 2.34 -8.10
CA THR A 48 -45.04 1.05 -8.70
C THR A 48 -45.38 1.24 -10.18
N VAL A 49 -44.73 0.41 -11.01
CA VAL A 49 -45.02 -0.18 -12.36
C VAL A 49 -46.28 0.26 -13.13
N PRO A 50 -46.23 0.31 -14.49
CA PRO A 50 -46.82 -0.82 -15.21
C PRO A 50 -46.01 -1.37 -16.39
N ASP A 51 -46.26 -2.65 -16.60
CA ASP A 51 -45.87 -3.59 -17.65
C ASP A 51 -46.59 -3.22 -18.97
N ASP A 52 -45.87 -3.22 -20.10
CA ASP A 52 -46.49 -3.16 -21.43
C ASP A 52 -45.77 -4.12 -22.38
N THR A 53 -46.50 -5.16 -22.75
CA THR A 53 -46.16 -6.14 -23.78
C THR A 53 -46.64 -5.61 -25.15
N SER A 54 -45.77 -5.51 -26.16
CA SER A 54 -46.01 -6.08 -27.50
C SER A 54 -44.93 -5.75 -28.55
N ASN A 55 -44.43 -6.85 -29.16
CA ASN A 55 -44.13 -7.09 -30.58
C ASN A 55 -43.02 -6.35 -31.35
N GLN A 56 -42.00 -7.18 -31.67
CA GLN A 56 -41.35 -7.40 -32.96
C GLN A 56 -40.83 -6.22 -33.77
N SER A 57 -39.51 -6.15 -33.90
CA SER A 57 -38.82 -5.93 -35.18
C SER A 57 -37.37 -6.41 -35.09
N GLN A 58 -36.94 -7.18 -36.08
CA GLN A 58 -35.61 -7.74 -36.26
C GLN A 58 -34.52 -6.66 -36.24
N ALA A 59 -33.46 -6.83 -35.45
CA ALA A 59 -32.17 -6.21 -35.68
C ALA A 59 -31.11 -6.71 -34.67
N ASN A 60 -30.12 -7.44 -35.20
CA ASN A 60 -28.72 -7.40 -34.76
C ASN A 60 -28.40 -8.19 -33.48
N ASN A 61 -27.97 -9.45 -33.65
CA ASN A 61 -27.21 -10.17 -32.63
C ASN A 61 -25.81 -9.56 -32.49
N ASN A 62 -25.72 -8.37 -31.91
CA ASN A 62 -24.51 -7.93 -31.23
C ASN A 62 -24.80 -8.10 -29.74
N THR A 63 -24.46 -9.28 -29.22
CA THR A 63 -24.30 -9.47 -27.78
C THR A 63 -23.15 -8.56 -27.37
N ALA A 64 -23.45 -7.32 -27.03
CA ALA A 64 -22.54 -6.46 -26.31
C ALA A 64 -22.32 -7.15 -24.97
N GLN A 65 -21.17 -7.82 -24.84
CA GLN A 65 -20.69 -8.22 -23.53
C GLN A 65 -20.69 -6.95 -22.66
N PRO A 66 -21.14 -7.02 -21.40
CA PRO A 66 -20.90 -5.92 -20.47
C PRO A 66 -19.38 -5.74 -20.43
N GLU A 67 -18.86 -4.71 -21.11
CA GLU A 67 -17.44 -4.40 -21.06
C GLU A 67 -17.13 -4.05 -19.61
N GLU A 68 -16.51 -4.99 -18.91
CA GLU A 68 -16.13 -4.82 -17.53
C GLU A 68 -15.23 -3.57 -17.45
N PRO A 69 -15.52 -2.64 -16.54
CA PRO A 69 -14.76 -1.40 -16.48
C PRO A 69 -13.27 -1.71 -16.31
N PRO A 70 -12.38 -0.91 -16.94
CA PRO A 70 -10.95 -1.20 -16.95
C PRO A 70 -10.40 -1.29 -15.52
N GLN A 71 -9.82 -2.45 -15.19
CA GLN A 71 -9.25 -2.74 -13.87
C GLN A 71 -7.89 -3.41 -14.00
N VAL A 72 -7.01 -3.08 -13.07
CA VAL A 72 -5.73 -3.77 -12.88
C VAL A 72 -5.90 -4.82 -11.79
N ASN A 73 -5.51 -6.05 -12.12
CA ASN A 73 -5.47 -7.17 -11.19
C ASN A 73 -4.13 -7.21 -10.48
N PHE A 74 -4.14 -7.62 -9.22
CA PHE A 74 -2.94 -7.78 -8.40
C PHE A 74 -2.90 -9.17 -7.79
N ALA A 75 -1.71 -9.75 -7.77
CA ALA A 75 -1.37 -10.89 -6.92
C ALA A 75 -0.32 -10.42 -5.90
N PHE A 76 -0.72 -10.29 -4.64
CA PHE A 76 0.17 -9.91 -3.54
C PHE A 76 0.68 -11.16 -2.83
N VAL A 77 1.96 -11.46 -3.00
CA VAL A 77 2.60 -12.61 -2.36
C VAL A 77 3.12 -12.24 -0.98
N HIS A 78 2.67 -12.96 0.03
CA HIS A 78 3.05 -12.73 1.41
C HIS A 78 4.54 -13.03 1.64
N SER A 79 5.10 -12.46 2.71
CA SER A 79 6.52 -12.65 3.06
C SER A 79 6.83 -13.98 3.76
N VAL A 80 5.79 -14.73 4.12
CA VAL A 80 5.85 -16.02 4.81
C VAL A 80 5.07 -17.03 3.96
N LEU A 81 5.65 -18.21 3.72
CA LEU A 81 4.98 -19.31 3.02
C LEU A 81 3.92 -19.95 3.90
N LEU A 82 2.98 -20.64 3.25
CA LEU A 82 2.04 -21.53 3.91
C LEU A 82 2.79 -22.73 4.52
N PRO A 83 2.17 -23.47 5.48
CA PRO A 83 2.79 -24.63 6.12
C PRO A 83 3.22 -25.76 5.16
N ASP A 84 2.61 -25.81 3.97
CA ASP A 84 2.95 -26.75 2.90
C ASP A 84 4.12 -26.28 2.01
N GLY A 85 4.64 -25.07 2.24
CA GLY A 85 5.72 -24.46 1.48
C GLY A 85 5.27 -23.71 0.23
N THR A 86 3.97 -23.57 -0.02
CA THR A 86 3.46 -22.78 -1.15
C THR A 86 3.39 -21.29 -0.80
N PRO A 87 3.52 -20.39 -1.80
CA PRO A 87 3.35 -18.97 -1.57
C PRO A 87 1.91 -18.65 -1.18
N ASP A 88 1.74 -17.85 -0.12
CA ASP A 88 0.45 -17.26 0.23
C ASP A 88 0.18 -16.05 -0.66
N ILE A 89 -0.86 -16.12 -1.50
CA ILE A 89 -1.17 -15.12 -2.53
C ILE A 89 -2.54 -14.51 -2.30
N HIS A 90 -2.57 -13.19 -2.17
CA HIS A 90 -3.81 -12.42 -2.05
C HIS A 90 -4.14 -11.69 -3.36
N TYR A 91 -5.24 -12.06 -4.01
CA TYR A 91 -5.72 -11.40 -5.22
C TYR A 91 -6.56 -10.17 -4.91
N ARG A 92 -6.33 -9.06 -5.63
CA ARG A 92 -7.09 -7.81 -5.51
C ARG A 92 -7.28 -7.17 -6.87
N THR A 93 -8.25 -6.27 -6.99
CA THR A 93 -8.44 -5.42 -8.16
C THR A 93 -8.46 -3.95 -7.75
N ALA A 94 -7.98 -3.07 -8.63
CA ALA A 94 -8.10 -1.62 -8.43
C ALA A 94 -8.11 -0.90 -9.78
N CYS A 95 -8.73 0.30 -9.80
CA CYS A 95 -8.59 1.21 -10.93
C CYS A 95 -7.16 1.73 -11.03
N GLY A 96 -6.66 1.93 -12.25
CA GLY A 96 -5.38 2.59 -12.45
C GLY A 96 -5.42 4.10 -12.11
N GLY A 97 -4.26 4.73 -12.12
CA GLY A 97 -4.01 6.10 -11.63
C GLY A 97 -3.76 6.20 -10.12
N GLN A 98 -3.99 5.14 -9.34
CA GLN A 98 -3.84 5.14 -7.88
C GLN A 98 -2.40 4.82 -7.44
N LYS A 99 -2.03 5.26 -6.22
CA LYS A 99 -0.76 4.85 -5.60
C LYS A 99 -0.85 3.41 -5.13
N LEU A 100 0.21 2.62 -5.41
CA LEU A 100 0.27 1.22 -5.00
C LEU A 100 0.13 1.05 -3.48
N ARG A 101 0.69 2.00 -2.69
CA ARG A 101 0.52 2.03 -1.24
C ARG A 101 -0.95 2.07 -0.83
N ASP A 102 -1.75 2.92 -1.46
CA ASP A 102 -3.13 3.16 -1.04
C ASP A 102 -3.96 1.92 -1.37
N ILE A 103 -3.79 1.35 -2.57
CA ILE A 103 -4.38 0.07 -2.98
C ILE A 103 -4.08 -1.03 -1.95
N MET A 104 -2.82 -1.18 -1.53
CA MET A 104 -2.44 -2.20 -0.55
C MET A 104 -3.09 -1.96 0.82
N LEU A 105 -3.09 -0.72 1.31
CA LEU A 105 -3.64 -0.41 2.62
C LEU A 105 -5.16 -0.53 2.67
N ASP A 106 -5.84 -0.04 1.64
CA ASP A 106 -7.30 -0.08 1.52
C ASP A 106 -7.84 -1.50 1.35
N SER A 107 -7.02 -2.41 0.81
CA SER A 107 -7.35 -3.82 0.62
C SER A 107 -6.79 -4.77 1.68
N ASN A 108 -6.37 -4.21 2.83
CA ASN A 108 -5.82 -4.92 3.98
C ASN A 108 -4.61 -5.81 3.66
N ILE A 109 -3.78 -5.40 2.70
CA ILE A 109 -2.50 -6.05 2.39
C ILE A 109 -1.40 -5.44 3.27
N GLU A 110 -0.59 -6.31 3.86
CA GLU A 110 0.49 -5.89 4.74
C GLU A 110 1.65 -5.29 3.94
N LEU A 111 1.80 -3.96 4.03
CA LEU A 111 2.89 -3.24 3.38
C LEU A 111 4.06 -2.94 4.33
N TYR A 112 3.79 -2.87 5.63
CA TYR A 112 4.79 -2.50 6.64
C TYR A 112 5.06 -3.69 7.53
N GLY A 113 6.33 -3.92 7.84
CA GLY A 113 6.69 -4.86 8.89
C GLY A 113 6.11 -4.43 10.26
N PRO A 114 6.11 -5.33 11.24
CA PRO A 114 5.34 -5.23 12.49
C PRO A 114 5.56 -3.93 13.28
N TYR A 115 6.75 -3.31 13.17
CA TYR A 115 7.09 -2.05 13.85
C TYR A 115 7.08 -0.83 12.92
N SER A 116 7.26 -1.05 11.62
CA SER A 116 7.46 0.04 10.66
C SER A 116 6.19 0.88 10.46
N ARG A 117 5.01 0.28 10.61
CA ARG A 117 3.73 0.98 10.43
C ARG A 117 3.54 2.11 11.44
N VAL A 118 3.90 1.87 12.69
CA VAL A 118 3.65 2.79 13.82
C VAL A 118 4.83 3.74 14.03
N LEU A 119 6.07 3.25 13.88
CA LEU A 119 7.26 3.99 14.32
C LEU A 119 8.01 4.68 13.18
N LEU A 120 7.91 4.17 11.95
CA LEU A 120 8.83 4.53 10.85
C LEU A 120 8.11 4.82 9.53
N ASN A 121 6.86 5.29 9.60
CA ASN A 121 6.03 5.53 8.42
C ASN A 121 5.97 7.04 8.07
N CYS A 122 6.60 7.43 6.96
CA CYS A 122 6.58 8.82 6.47
C CYS A 122 5.27 9.26 5.76
N ALA A 123 4.16 8.53 5.94
CA ALA A 123 2.86 8.79 5.31
C ALA A 123 2.89 8.92 3.76
N GLY A 124 3.88 8.30 3.11
CA GLY A 124 4.04 8.34 1.66
C GLY A 124 4.98 9.42 1.15
N GLY A 125 5.70 10.13 2.04
CA GLY A 125 6.71 11.12 1.65
C GLY A 125 7.96 10.56 0.95
N GLY A 126 8.14 9.23 0.91
CA GLY A 126 9.26 8.56 0.24
C GLY A 126 10.62 8.68 0.95
N THR A 127 10.67 9.17 2.19
CA THR A 127 11.93 9.41 2.93
C THR A 127 12.36 8.24 3.80
N CYS A 128 11.40 7.49 4.37
CA CYS A 128 11.67 6.39 5.30
C CYS A 128 12.05 5.06 4.62
N ALA A 129 11.74 4.90 3.33
CA ALA A 129 11.89 3.66 2.57
C ALA A 129 11.18 2.42 3.15
N THR A 130 10.25 2.56 4.11
CA THR A 130 9.59 1.39 4.73
C THR A 130 8.45 0.80 3.89
N CYS A 131 8.00 1.49 2.83
CA CYS A 131 6.98 1.04 1.89
C CYS A 131 7.56 0.18 0.74
N MET A 132 8.62 -0.59 1.01
CA MET A 132 9.33 -1.37 -0.01
C MET A 132 8.53 -2.60 -0.44
N VAL A 133 8.45 -2.79 -1.75
CA VAL A 133 7.86 -3.97 -2.38
C VAL A 133 8.76 -4.45 -3.51
N GLU A 134 8.67 -5.71 -3.86
CA GLU A 134 9.35 -6.26 -5.03
C GLU A 134 8.33 -6.53 -6.15
N VAL A 135 8.60 -5.98 -7.33
CA VAL A 135 7.77 -6.22 -8.52
C VAL A 135 8.31 -7.46 -9.23
N ILE A 136 7.45 -8.47 -9.34
CA ILE A 136 7.79 -9.73 -10.01
C ILE A 136 7.35 -9.69 -11.47
N GLN A 137 6.12 -9.22 -11.71
CA GLN A 137 5.55 -9.01 -13.05
C GLN A 137 4.73 -7.71 -13.11
N GLY A 138 4.44 -7.23 -14.32
CA GLY A 138 3.61 -6.04 -14.52
C GLY A 138 4.33 -4.71 -14.33
N ARG A 139 5.66 -4.66 -14.57
CA ARG A 139 6.45 -3.42 -14.35
C ARG A 139 6.02 -2.29 -15.29
N GLU A 140 5.62 -2.64 -16.50
CA GLU A 140 5.11 -1.75 -17.55
C GLU A 140 3.79 -1.08 -17.16
N LEU A 141 3.01 -1.69 -16.27
CA LEU A 141 1.81 -1.12 -15.68
C LEU A 141 2.13 -0.18 -14.50
N LEU A 142 3.39 0.07 -14.19
CA LEU A 142 3.80 0.93 -13.09
C LEU A 142 4.51 2.17 -13.62
N SER A 143 4.34 3.29 -12.91
CA SER A 143 5.04 4.52 -13.22
C SER A 143 6.57 4.32 -13.25
N PRO A 144 7.31 5.12 -14.03
CA PRO A 144 8.76 5.14 -13.96
C PRO A 144 9.26 5.42 -12.53
N ARG A 145 10.50 5.01 -12.25
CA ARG A 145 11.10 5.24 -10.93
C ARG A 145 11.31 6.74 -10.68
N THR A 146 10.84 7.22 -9.53
CA THR A 146 11.07 8.58 -9.09
C THR A 146 12.50 8.77 -8.56
N ASP A 147 12.96 10.00 -8.41
CA ASP A 147 14.32 10.26 -7.90
C ASP A 147 14.49 9.83 -6.44
N LYS A 148 13.43 9.95 -5.63
CA LYS A 148 13.40 9.40 -4.27
C LYS A 148 13.59 7.88 -4.28
N GLU A 149 12.96 7.18 -5.22
CA GLU A 149 13.16 5.73 -5.37
C GLU A 149 14.57 5.39 -5.84
N LYS A 150 15.19 6.20 -6.70
CA LYS A 150 16.57 5.99 -7.15
C LYS A 150 17.55 6.19 -5.99
N GLU A 151 17.35 7.22 -5.17
CA GLU A 151 18.19 7.53 -4.01
C GLU A 151 18.06 6.46 -2.93
N LYS A 152 16.83 6.14 -2.50
CA LYS A 152 16.59 5.26 -1.34
C LYS A 152 16.83 3.78 -1.62
N LEU A 153 16.70 3.35 -2.87
CA LEU A 153 16.86 1.95 -3.25
C LEU A 153 18.11 1.73 -4.13
N ASN A 154 19.08 2.65 -4.09
CA ASN A 154 20.31 2.58 -4.89
C ASN A 154 21.14 1.29 -4.66
N ARG A 155 21.03 0.68 -3.48
CA ARG A 155 21.71 -0.57 -3.09
C ARG A 155 20.80 -1.80 -3.13
N LYS A 156 19.58 -1.66 -3.65
CA LYS A 156 18.58 -2.73 -3.72
C LYS A 156 18.42 -3.24 -5.16
N PRO A 157 17.86 -4.44 -5.36
CA PRO A 157 17.53 -4.94 -6.70
C PRO A 157 16.68 -3.95 -7.51
N LYS A 158 16.88 -3.92 -8.83
CA LYS A 158 16.24 -2.93 -9.72
C LYS A 158 14.71 -3.05 -9.76
N ASN A 159 14.18 -4.24 -9.49
CA ASN A 159 12.76 -4.54 -9.44
C ASN A 159 12.08 -4.14 -8.12
N TRP A 160 12.83 -3.66 -7.13
CA TRP A 160 12.25 -3.16 -5.88
C TRP A 160 11.72 -1.75 -6.06
N ARG A 161 10.53 -1.47 -5.53
CA ARG A 161 9.85 -0.18 -5.64
C ARG A 161 9.45 0.34 -4.26
N LEU A 162 9.28 1.65 -4.16
CA LEU A 162 8.55 2.24 -3.04
C LEU A 162 7.08 2.30 -3.46
N ALA A 163 6.23 1.46 -2.85
CA ALA A 163 4.80 1.41 -3.16
C ALA A 163 4.14 2.80 -3.04
N CYS A 164 4.63 3.61 -2.11
CA CYS A 164 4.15 4.96 -1.88
C CYS A 164 4.57 6.00 -2.93
N GLN A 165 5.57 5.72 -3.75
CA GLN A 165 5.98 6.58 -4.87
C GLN A 165 5.47 6.06 -6.21
N THR A 166 5.13 4.78 -6.28
CA THR A 166 4.68 4.09 -7.49
C THR A 166 3.19 4.35 -7.75
N THR A 167 2.87 4.84 -8.94
CA THR A 167 1.49 4.91 -9.46
C THR A 167 1.23 3.71 -10.37
N VAL A 168 0.06 3.11 -10.27
CA VAL A 168 -0.36 1.98 -11.10
C VAL A 168 -1.11 2.49 -12.32
N GLY A 169 -0.56 2.34 -13.51
CA GLY A 169 -1.22 2.57 -14.79
C GLY A 169 -1.91 3.93 -14.92
N ASN A 170 -2.83 3.98 -15.88
CA ASN A 170 -3.81 5.04 -16.08
C ASN A 170 -5.21 4.49 -15.74
N PRO A 171 -6.25 5.33 -15.61
CA PRO A 171 -7.60 4.85 -15.32
C PRO A 171 -8.11 3.76 -16.28
N ASP A 172 -7.66 3.79 -17.54
CA ASP A 172 -8.05 2.82 -18.58
C ASP A 172 -7.14 1.60 -18.67
N SER A 173 -6.15 1.47 -17.79
CA SER A 173 -5.20 0.36 -17.81
C SER A 173 -5.86 -0.93 -17.32
N THR A 174 -5.59 -2.02 -18.04
CA THR A 174 -5.92 -3.39 -17.67
C THR A 174 -4.67 -4.25 -17.63
N GLY A 175 -4.71 -5.33 -16.85
CA GLY A 175 -3.62 -6.30 -16.79
C GLY A 175 -3.41 -6.88 -15.40
N MET A 176 -2.26 -7.50 -15.18
CA MET A 176 -1.88 -8.17 -13.93
C MET A 176 -0.54 -7.64 -13.43
N VAL A 177 -0.47 -7.36 -12.13
CA VAL A 177 0.76 -6.99 -11.44
C VAL A 177 1.01 -7.97 -10.28
N VAL A 178 2.17 -8.61 -10.28
CA VAL A 178 2.57 -9.54 -9.22
C VAL A 178 3.57 -8.84 -8.31
N ILE A 179 3.24 -8.74 -7.04
CA ILE A 179 4.00 -7.99 -6.03
C ILE A 179 4.35 -8.90 -4.86
N GLN A 180 5.64 -9.01 -4.55
CA GLN A 180 6.13 -9.59 -3.30
C GLN A 180 6.08 -8.54 -2.18
N GLN A 181 5.38 -8.87 -1.11
CA GLN A 181 5.31 -8.09 0.11
C GLN A 181 6.62 -8.23 0.92
N LEU A 182 7.02 -7.13 1.58
CA LEU A 182 8.14 -7.11 2.53
C LEU A 182 9.37 -7.91 2.05
N PRO A 183 9.99 -7.53 0.92
CA PRO A 183 11.03 -8.34 0.29
C PRO A 183 12.33 -8.46 1.10
N GLU A 184 12.51 -7.64 2.14
CA GLU A 184 13.60 -7.79 3.12
C GLU A 184 13.31 -8.86 4.19
N TRP A 185 12.04 -9.21 4.38
CA TRP A 185 11.58 -10.14 5.43
C TRP A 185 11.25 -11.52 4.87
N LYS A 186 11.29 -11.71 3.55
CA LYS A 186 11.13 -13.03 2.94
C LYS A 186 12.35 -13.88 3.30
N GLY A 187 12.16 -14.84 4.21
CA GLY A 187 13.18 -15.80 4.61
C GLY A 187 13.35 -16.97 3.63
N HIS A 188 12.67 -16.91 2.48
CA HIS A 188 12.58 -17.98 1.51
C HIS A 188 12.63 -17.42 0.09
N GLU A 189 13.06 -18.26 -0.83
CA GLU A 189 12.95 -18.03 -2.26
C GLU A 189 11.82 -18.90 -2.78
N TRP A 190 11.01 -18.35 -3.69
CA TRP A 190 9.97 -19.08 -4.39
C TRP A 190 10.07 -18.72 -5.87
N LYS A 191 9.68 -19.68 -6.72
CA LYS A 191 9.70 -19.49 -8.16
C LYS A 191 8.30 -19.14 -8.63
N TYR A 192 8.19 -18.04 -9.35
CA TYR A 192 6.97 -17.75 -10.09
C TYR A 192 6.97 -18.60 -11.35
N GLU A 193 6.04 -19.53 -11.43
CA GLU A 193 5.74 -20.24 -12.67
C GLU A 193 4.68 -19.43 -13.40
N GLU A 194 5.07 -18.86 -14.55
CA GLU A 194 4.13 -18.22 -15.44
C GLU A 194 3.23 -19.32 -16.02
N VAL A 195 2.05 -19.49 -15.41
CA VAL A 195 1.04 -20.39 -15.94
C VAL A 195 0.57 -19.80 -17.27
N GLN A 196 1.14 -20.29 -18.37
CA GLN A 196 0.59 -20.07 -19.70
C GLN A 196 -0.80 -20.71 -19.72
N VAL A 197 -1.85 -19.92 -19.49
CA VAL A 197 -3.22 -20.39 -19.71
C VAL A 197 -3.33 -20.71 -21.20
N PRO A 198 -3.50 -21.99 -21.61
CA PRO A 198 -3.68 -22.31 -23.01
C PRO A 198 -4.99 -21.67 -23.47
N ALA A 199 -4.96 -20.96 -24.59
CA ALA A 199 -6.08 -20.20 -25.14
C ALA A 199 -7.27 -21.07 -25.65
N GLN A 200 -7.52 -22.25 -25.08
CA GLN A 200 -8.46 -23.24 -25.62
C GLN A 200 -9.51 -23.80 -24.65
N GLU A 201 -9.61 -23.34 -23.40
CA GLU A 201 -10.71 -23.73 -22.49
C GLU A 201 -11.71 -22.58 -22.24
N PHE A 202 -12.26 -22.04 -23.33
CA PHE A 202 -13.53 -21.28 -23.31
C PHE A 202 -14.41 -21.69 -24.50
N SER A 203 -14.49 -22.99 -24.75
CA SER A 203 -15.54 -23.58 -25.59
C SER A 203 -15.83 -24.98 -25.08
N GLN A 204 -16.72 -25.05 -24.10
CA GLN A 204 -17.66 -26.14 -23.89
C GLN A 204 -18.89 -25.59 -23.16
#